data_AF-A0A7C1DYP7-F1
#
_entry.id   AF-A0A7C1DYP7-F1
#
_cell.length_a   1.000
_cell.length_b   1.000
_cell.length_c   1.000
_cell.angle_alpha   90.00
_cell.angle_beta   90.00
_cell.angle_gamma   90.00
#
_symmetry.space_group_name_H-M   'P 1'
#
loop_
_entity.id
_entity.type
_entity.pdbx_description
1 polymer ?
#
loop_
_entity_poly.entity_id
_entity_poly.type
_entity_poly.pdbx_seq_one_letter_code
_entity_poly.pdbx_strand_id
1 'polypeptide(L)'
;MKKYRFYLFAGVAVAIGLVLLFNKVLVAGLVTLGIGALILALWEFLLKQKEHEIDLLNSEIQQMKSENQALRQDVDELTGRKLNITEIHEILDLGLIEVDTSFKRTVNKSFRVDDKHVQFIGVLNVDFVAKYGVDIRKLKYKVDEERQEISIANANPQFLSFSRRNCVWEIAEILEYNKPFFGAKRWNTNPKLDKLAAQIKEEIRMKTEKETENGPEELNWVLWPLRKHVEMALELILGAKGYKIRLTELDSGDYKPLNPHAEETPRLKESNRQTT
;
A
#
# COMPACT_ATOMS: atom_id res chain seq x y z
N MET A 1 -18.10 -6.41 81.12
CA MET A 1 -17.82 -4.97 81.32
C MET A 1 -18.48 -3.99 80.30
N LYS A 2 -19.41 -4.42 79.42
CA LYS A 2 -20.09 -3.49 78.48
C LYS A 2 -21.39 -2.86 79.01
N LYS A 3 -22.10 -3.50 79.96
CA LYS A 3 -23.36 -2.97 80.54
C LYS A 3 -23.16 -1.79 81.51
N TYR A 4 -22.08 -1.79 82.30
CA TYR A 4 -21.77 -0.69 83.22
C TYR A 4 -21.46 0.63 82.51
N ARG A 5 -20.85 0.60 81.32
CA ARG A 5 -20.62 1.79 80.50
C ARG A 5 -21.94 2.44 80.07
N PHE A 6 -22.94 1.63 79.73
CA PHE A 6 -24.25 2.14 79.34
C PHE A 6 -25.00 2.79 80.51
N TYR A 7 -24.96 2.19 81.72
CA TYR A 7 -25.53 2.81 82.92
C TYR A 7 -24.79 4.09 83.34
N LEU A 8 -23.47 4.16 83.10
CA LEU A 8 -22.67 5.36 83.39
C LEU A 8 -23.00 6.49 82.40
N PHE A 9 -23.15 6.18 81.10
CA PHE A 9 -23.63 7.13 80.10
C PHE A 9 -25.08 7.58 80.36
N ALA A 10 -25.97 6.65 80.76
CA ALA A 10 -27.35 6.99 81.11
C ALA A 10 -27.43 7.86 82.38
N GLY A 11 -26.61 7.57 83.39
CA GLY A 11 -26.52 8.39 84.61
C GLY A 11 -25.99 9.80 84.34
N VAL A 12 -24.97 9.92 83.47
CA VAL A 12 -24.44 11.22 83.03
C VAL A 12 -25.49 11.98 82.20
N ALA A 13 -26.24 11.30 81.33
CA ALA A 13 -27.31 11.94 80.55
C ALA A 13 -28.45 12.47 81.43
N VAL A 14 -28.87 11.72 82.47
CA VAL A 14 -29.89 12.16 83.44
C VAL A 14 -29.37 13.31 84.30
N ALA A 15 -28.10 13.25 84.74
CA ALA A 15 -27.46 14.35 85.48
C ALA A 15 -27.35 15.63 84.63
N ILE A 16 -26.97 15.50 83.36
CA ILE A 16 -26.95 16.61 82.40
C ILE A 16 -28.36 17.16 82.17
N GLY A 17 -29.39 16.30 82.08
CA GLY A 17 -30.79 16.69 81.98
C GLY A 17 -31.28 17.49 83.20
N LEU A 18 -30.90 17.08 84.42
CA LEU A 18 -31.21 17.81 85.66
C LEU A 18 -30.49 19.16 85.75
N VAL A 19 -29.24 19.24 85.28
CA VAL A 19 -28.47 20.50 85.22
C VAL A 19 -29.02 21.44 84.14
N LEU A 20 -29.50 20.90 83.01
CA LEU A 20 -30.12 21.65 81.92
C LEU A 20 -31.45 22.31 82.31
N LEU A 21 -32.23 21.68 83.18
CA LEU A 21 -33.47 22.25 83.72
C LEU A 21 -33.25 23.58 84.46
N PHE A 22 -32.07 23.79 85.03
CA PHE A 22 -31.76 24.96 85.85
C PHE A 22 -31.18 26.16 85.09
N ASN A 23 -30.88 26.06 83.79
CA ASN A 23 -30.15 27.15 83.14
C ASN A 23 -30.55 27.42 81.69
N LYS A 24 -31.30 28.53 81.47
CA LYS A 24 -31.65 29.08 80.15
C LYS A 24 -30.42 29.28 79.23
N VAL A 25 -29.24 29.44 79.80
CA VAL A 25 -27.98 29.64 79.05
C VAL A 25 -27.49 28.36 78.37
N LEU A 26 -27.72 27.18 78.96
CA LEU A 26 -27.31 25.91 78.34
C LEU A 26 -28.18 25.55 77.13
N VAL A 27 -29.48 25.86 77.18
CA VAL A 27 -30.37 25.69 76.01
C VAL A 27 -29.90 26.55 74.84
N ALA A 28 -29.50 27.80 75.10
CA ALA A 28 -28.94 28.67 74.08
C ALA A 28 -27.62 28.12 73.51
N GLY A 29 -26.74 27.57 74.35
CA GLY A 29 -25.47 26.95 73.92
C GLY A 29 -25.66 25.66 73.09
N LEU A 30 -26.69 24.88 73.37
CA LEU A 30 -26.99 23.65 72.63
C LEU A 30 -27.59 23.95 71.25
N VAL A 31 -28.42 25.00 71.16
CA VAL A 31 -28.95 25.49 69.88
C VAL A 31 -27.84 26.06 69.00
N THR A 32 -26.90 26.84 69.54
CA THR A 32 -25.78 27.37 68.74
C THR A 32 -24.83 26.27 68.26
N LEU A 33 -24.55 25.25 69.08
CA LEU A 33 -23.79 24.08 68.65
C LEU A 33 -24.52 23.27 67.57
N GLY A 34 -25.84 23.09 67.68
CA GLY A 34 -26.64 22.41 66.67
C GLY A 34 -26.61 23.13 65.32
N ILE A 35 -26.72 24.46 65.32
CA ILE A 35 -26.61 25.28 64.11
C ILE A 35 -25.19 25.21 63.53
N GLY A 36 -24.15 25.29 64.37
CA GLY A 36 -22.76 25.18 63.93
C GLY A 36 -22.46 23.81 63.29
N ALA A 37 -22.96 22.72 63.87
CA ALA A 37 -22.82 21.38 63.31
C ALA A 37 -23.53 21.23 61.97
N LEU A 38 -24.73 21.83 61.82
CA LEU A 38 -25.45 21.86 60.54
C LEU A 38 -24.68 22.62 59.45
N ILE A 39 -24.09 23.75 59.79
CA ILE A 39 -23.27 24.54 58.85
C ILE A 39 -22.05 23.74 58.39
N LEU A 40 -21.35 23.07 59.31
CA LEU A 40 -20.21 22.22 58.95
C LEU A 40 -20.60 21.04 58.07
N ALA A 41 -21.72 20.37 58.37
CA ALA A 41 -22.23 19.27 57.57
C ALA A 41 -22.60 19.72 56.14
N LEU A 42 -23.24 20.90 56.01
CA LEU A 42 -23.54 21.50 54.71
C LEU A 42 -22.27 21.87 53.94
N TRP A 43 -21.26 22.41 54.62
CA TRP A 43 -19.97 22.75 54.02
C TRP A 43 -19.24 21.53 53.49
N GLU A 44 -19.19 20.45 54.27
CA GLU A 44 -18.55 19.19 53.87
C GLU A 44 -19.28 18.51 52.71
N PHE A 45 -20.62 18.57 52.69
CA PHE A 45 -21.42 18.05 51.57
C PHE A 45 -21.16 18.82 50.27
N LEU A 46 -21.08 20.16 50.34
CA LEU A 46 -20.82 21.01 49.18
C LEU A 46 -19.40 20.79 48.61
N LEU A 47 -18.41 20.60 49.49
CA LEU A 47 -17.04 20.27 49.10
C LEU A 47 -16.96 18.92 48.37
N LYS A 48 -17.61 17.88 48.89
CA LYS A 48 -17.63 16.55 48.23
C LYS A 48 -18.25 16.60 46.84
N GLN A 49 -19.31 17.39 46.66
CA GLN A 49 -19.93 17.56 45.34
C GLN A 49 -18.98 18.26 44.36
N LYS A 50 -18.23 19.27 44.84
CA LYS A 50 -17.23 19.99 44.04
C LYS A 50 -16.01 19.13 43.72
N GLU A 51 -15.55 18.30 44.65
CA GLU A 51 -14.46 17.33 44.42
C GLU A 51 -14.84 16.32 43.33
N HIS A 52 -16.05 15.76 43.37
CA HIS A 52 -16.53 14.84 42.33
C HIS A 52 -16.65 15.51 40.95
N GLU A 53 -17.07 16.78 40.91
CA GLU A 53 -17.13 17.56 39.67
C GLU A 53 -15.73 17.81 39.10
N ILE A 54 -14.75 18.11 39.96
CA ILE A 54 -13.34 18.28 39.58
C ILE A 54 -12.74 16.97 39.07
N ASP A 55 -13.03 15.84 39.71
CA ASP A 55 -12.52 14.53 39.29
C ASP A 55 -13.11 14.09 37.95
N LEU A 56 -14.40 14.31 37.73
CA LEU A 56 -15.04 14.10 36.43
C LEU A 56 -14.39 14.96 35.35
N LEU A 57 -14.24 16.26 35.62
CA LEU A 57 -13.67 17.19 34.65
C LEU A 57 -12.21 16.86 34.34
N ASN A 58 -11.43 16.44 35.34
CA ASN A 58 -10.06 15.96 35.15
C ASN A 58 -10.01 14.68 34.32
N SER A 59 -10.95 13.75 34.53
CA SER A 59 -11.04 12.52 33.74
C SER A 59 -11.39 12.81 32.28
N GLU A 60 -12.30 13.76 32.03
CA GLU A 60 -12.69 14.19 30.69
C GLU A 60 -11.54 14.93 29.98
N ILE A 61 -10.81 15.80 30.69
CA ILE A 61 -9.61 16.46 30.17
C ILE A 61 -8.52 15.43 29.83
N GLN A 62 -8.30 14.42 30.67
CA GLN A 62 -7.35 13.35 30.37
C GLN A 62 -7.78 12.52 29.15
N GLN A 63 -9.06 12.20 29.04
CA GLN A 63 -9.60 11.50 27.89
C GLN A 63 -9.42 12.33 26.60
N MET A 64 -9.86 13.59 26.59
CA MET A 64 -9.67 14.49 25.45
C MET A 64 -8.20 14.68 25.09
N LYS A 65 -7.29 14.69 26.07
CA LYS A 65 -5.85 14.78 25.82
C LYS A 65 -5.32 13.52 25.15
N SER A 66 -5.78 12.35 25.57
CA SER A 66 -5.41 11.05 24.97
C SER A 66 -5.93 10.92 23.54
N GLU A 67 -7.18 11.35 23.29
CA GLU A 67 -7.78 11.36 21.95
C GLU A 67 -7.04 12.35 21.03
N ASN A 68 -6.69 13.54 21.52
CA ASN A 68 -5.86 14.49 20.77
C ASN A 68 -4.47 13.93 20.45
N GLN A 69 -3.85 13.17 21.36
CA GLN A 69 -2.56 12.53 21.10
C GLN A 69 -2.68 11.44 20.05
N ALA A 70 -3.71 10.60 20.11
CA ALA A 70 -3.99 9.58 19.10
C ALA A 70 -4.24 10.21 17.72
N LEU A 71 -5.07 11.25 17.65
CA LEU A 71 -5.34 11.98 16.41
C LEU A 71 -4.08 12.64 15.84
N ARG A 72 -3.20 13.19 16.70
CA ARG A 72 -1.91 13.74 16.24
C ARG A 72 -1.00 12.65 15.70
N GLN A 73 -0.98 11.48 16.33
CA GLN A 73 -0.19 10.34 15.87
C GLN A 73 -0.71 9.82 14.52
N ASP A 74 -2.03 9.74 14.33
CA ASP A 74 -2.64 9.36 13.04
C ASP A 74 -2.33 10.41 11.96
N VAL A 75 -2.40 11.70 12.29
CA VAL A 75 -2.01 12.78 11.38
C VAL A 75 -0.53 12.72 11.03
N ASP A 76 0.36 12.47 11.99
CA ASP A 76 1.79 12.31 11.74
C ASP A 76 2.08 11.06 10.90
N GLU A 77 1.36 9.96 11.12
CA GLU A 77 1.47 8.75 10.31
C GLU A 77 1.00 9.00 8.87
N LEU A 78 -0.15 9.65 8.68
CA LEU A 78 -0.69 10.00 7.36
C LEU A 78 0.17 11.05 6.65
N THR A 79 0.70 12.04 7.37
CA THR A 79 1.60 13.06 6.83
C THR A 79 3.00 12.49 6.53
N GLY A 80 3.43 11.48 7.27
CA GLY A 80 4.64 10.70 6.99
C GLY A 80 4.53 9.88 5.71
N ARG A 81 3.31 9.42 5.37
CA ARG A 81 2.96 8.80 4.08
C ARG A 81 2.78 9.84 2.97
N LYS A 82 3.66 10.84 2.89
CA LYS A 82 3.78 11.70 1.71
C LYS A 82 4.16 10.80 0.52
N LEU A 83 3.18 10.49 -0.31
CA LEU A 83 3.42 9.88 -1.61
C LEU A 83 4.31 10.86 -2.38
N ASN A 84 5.58 10.49 -2.56
CA ASN A 84 6.48 11.24 -3.43
C ASN A 84 6.01 11.04 -4.87
N ILE A 85 5.10 11.91 -5.31
CA ILE A 85 4.72 12.00 -6.71
C ILE A 85 5.86 12.74 -7.40
N THR A 86 6.83 11.97 -7.90
CA THR A 86 8.02 12.50 -8.57
C THR A 86 7.66 13.14 -9.91
N GLU A 87 6.68 12.60 -10.62
CA GLU A 87 6.27 13.08 -11.94
C GLU A 87 4.84 12.64 -12.26
N ILE A 88 4.05 13.54 -12.87
CA ILE A 88 2.73 13.23 -13.42
C ILE A 88 2.82 13.37 -14.94
N HIS A 89 2.68 12.26 -15.66
CA HIS A 89 2.65 12.24 -17.12
C HIS A 89 1.22 11.97 -17.60
N GLU A 90 0.74 12.76 -18.55
CA GLU A 90 -0.51 12.42 -19.26
C GLU A 90 -0.24 11.27 -20.23
N ILE A 91 -0.97 10.18 -20.07
CA ILE A 91 -0.92 9.00 -20.96
C ILE A 91 -2.32 8.84 -21.56
N LEU A 92 -2.42 9.01 -22.87
CA LEU A 92 -3.67 8.85 -23.62
C LEU A 92 -3.54 7.64 -24.55
N ASP A 93 -4.12 6.52 -24.13
CA ASP A 93 -4.06 5.25 -24.84
C ASP A 93 -5.43 4.85 -25.40
N LEU A 94 -5.45 4.37 -26.64
CA LEU A 94 -6.63 3.77 -27.27
C LEU A 94 -6.53 2.26 -27.29
N GLY A 95 -7.65 1.59 -27.01
CA GLY A 95 -7.74 0.13 -27.05
C GLY A 95 -6.81 -0.54 -26.04
N LEU A 96 -6.71 0.05 -24.84
CA LEU A 96 -5.90 -0.48 -23.74
C LEU A 96 -6.44 -1.84 -23.30
N ILE A 97 -5.60 -2.87 -23.35
CA ILE A 97 -5.92 -4.21 -22.87
C ILE A 97 -4.85 -4.66 -21.90
N GLU A 98 -5.31 -5.26 -20.81
CA GLU A 98 -4.48 -5.96 -19.85
C GLU A 98 -4.46 -7.45 -20.17
N VAL A 99 -3.26 -8.03 -20.25
CA VAL A 99 -3.03 -9.45 -20.50
C VAL A 99 -2.39 -10.02 -19.25
N ASP A 100 -3.16 -10.83 -18.53
CA ASP A 100 -2.67 -11.63 -17.40
C ASP A 100 -2.16 -12.96 -17.95
N THR A 101 -0.88 -13.24 -17.75
CA THR A 101 -0.25 -14.46 -18.24
C THR A 101 0.94 -14.87 -17.38
N SER A 102 1.35 -16.11 -17.58
CA SER A 102 2.52 -16.69 -16.93
C SER A 102 3.26 -17.62 -17.89
N PHE A 103 4.58 -17.67 -17.80
CA PHE A 103 5.37 -18.72 -18.44
C PHE A 103 6.41 -19.31 -17.49
N LYS A 104 6.81 -20.55 -17.77
CA LYS A 104 7.83 -21.26 -17.00
C LYS A 104 9.12 -21.36 -17.80
N ARG A 105 10.23 -20.99 -17.16
CA ARG A 105 11.57 -21.12 -17.71
C ARG A 105 12.36 -22.18 -16.98
N THR A 106 12.58 -23.30 -17.67
CA THR A 106 13.42 -24.38 -17.17
C THR A 106 14.89 -24.08 -17.43
N VAL A 107 15.72 -24.27 -16.41
CA VAL A 107 17.16 -24.07 -16.46
C VAL A 107 17.87 -25.34 -16.04
N ASN A 108 18.84 -25.75 -16.83
CA ASN A 108 19.78 -26.83 -16.51
C ASN A 108 21.19 -26.37 -16.89
N LYS A 109 22.01 -26.02 -15.89
CA LYS A 109 23.38 -25.54 -16.07
C LYS A 109 24.35 -26.50 -15.38
N SER A 110 25.32 -27.04 -16.11
CA SER A 110 26.40 -27.85 -15.56
C SER A 110 27.73 -27.09 -15.64
N PHE A 111 28.49 -27.07 -14.56
CA PHE A 111 29.76 -26.34 -14.46
C PHE A 111 30.71 -27.01 -13.45
N ARG A 112 31.94 -26.50 -13.34
CA ARG A 112 32.95 -27.00 -12.39
C ARG A 112 33.27 -25.93 -11.35
N VAL A 113 33.35 -26.33 -10.08
CA VAL A 113 33.79 -25.48 -8.96
C VAL A 113 34.72 -26.32 -8.10
N ASP A 114 35.94 -25.84 -7.84
CA ASP A 114 36.95 -26.52 -7.00
C ASP A 114 37.12 -28.02 -7.34
N ASP A 115 37.34 -28.33 -8.64
CA ASP A 115 37.46 -29.69 -9.21
C ASP A 115 36.24 -30.62 -9.06
N LYS A 116 35.11 -30.09 -8.63
CA LYS A 116 33.84 -30.83 -8.52
C LYS A 116 32.90 -30.47 -9.65
N HIS A 117 32.20 -31.47 -10.17
CA HIS A 117 31.11 -31.28 -11.12
C HIS A 117 29.86 -30.85 -10.36
N VAL A 118 29.30 -29.71 -10.74
CA VAL A 118 28.09 -29.15 -10.14
C VAL A 118 27.05 -28.95 -11.23
N GLN A 119 25.79 -29.20 -10.89
CA GLN A 119 24.65 -29.01 -11.76
C GLN A 119 23.60 -28.17 -11.03
N PHE A 120 23.15 -27.10 -11.66
CA PHE A 120 22.01 -26.31 -11.23
C PHE A 120 20.79 -26.66 -12.08
N ILE A 121 19.70 -27.04 -11.42
CA ILE A 121 18.42 -27.32 -12.05
C ILE A 121 17.38 -26.40 -11.42
N GLY A 122 16.60 -25.71 -12.25
CA GLY A 122 15.53 -24.89 -11.72
C GLY A 122 14.42 -24.64 -12.72
N VAL A 123 13.27 -24.24 -12.18
CA VAL A 123 12.10 -23.79 -12.91
C VAL A 123 11.71 -22.44 -12.34
N LEU A 124 11.88 -21.41 -13.14
CA LEU A 124 11.47 -20.04 -12.82
C LEU A 124 10.09 -19.79 -13.42
N ASN A 125 9.09 -19.58 -12.59
CA ASN A 125 7.78 -19.10 -13.03
C ASN A 125 7.81 -17.57 -13.11
N VAL A 126 7.37 -17.03 -14.23
CA VAL A 126 7.31 -15.59 -14.50
C VAL A 126 5.85 -15.23 -14.70
N ASP A 127 5.25 -14.60 -13.69
CA ASP A 127 3.87 -14.12 -13.70
C ASP A 127 3.84 -12.63 -13.98
N PHE A 128 3.02 -12.17 -14.91
CA PHE A 128 2.92 -10.76 -15.19
C PHE A 128 1.58 -10.36 -15.79
N VAL A 129 1.23 -9.09 -15.55
CA VAL A 129 0.10 -8.41 -16.16
C VAL A 129 0.67 -7.32 -17.04
N ALA A 130 0.59 -7.51 -18.36
CA ALA A 130 1.10 -6.58 -19.35
C ALA A 130 -0.02 -5.70 -19.92
N LYS A 131 0.26 -4.41 -20.10
CA LYS A 131 -0.62 -3.44 -20.76
C LYS A 131 -0.17 -3.22 -22.19
N TYR A 132 -1.12 -3.38 -23.11
CA TYR A 132 -0.94 -3.09 -24.53
C TYR A 132 -1.97 -2.08 -24.98
N GLY A 133 -1.59 -1.22 -25.91
CA GLY A 133 -2.49 -0.22 -26.48
C GLY A 133 -1.80 0.61 -27.54
N VAL A 134 -2.47 1.67 -27.96
CA VAL A 134 -1.98 2.61 -28.98
C VAL A 134 -1.90 4.00 -28.37
N ASP A 135 -0.72 4.60 -28.41
CA ASP A 135 -0.51 5.98 -27.97
C ASP A 135 -1.17 6.93 -28.99
N ILE A 136 -2.28 7.54 -28.61
CA ILE A 136 -3.09 8.39 -29.49
C ILE A 136 -2.27 9.57 -30.03
N ARG A 137 -1.28 10.05 -29.27
CA ARG A 137 -0.42 11.18 -29.66
C ARG A 137 0.44 10.87 -30.87
N LYS A 138 0.74 9.59 -31.11
CA LYS A 138 1.55 9.13 -32.25
C LYS A 138 0.72 8.86 -33.50
N LEU A 139 -0.60 8.83 -33.37
CA LEU A 139 -1.50 8.62 -34.49
C LEU A 139 -1.40 9.77 -35.48
N LYS A 140 -1.32 9.39 -36.75
CA LYS A 140 -1.39 10.35 -37.85
C LYS A 140 -2.52 9.97 -38.78
N TYR A 141 -3.17 10.95 -39.36
CA TYR A 141 -4.29 10.73 -40.25
C TYR A 141 -4.08 11.43 -41.60
N LYS A 142 -4.69 10.86 -42.63
CA LYS A 142 -4.78 11.44 -43.96
C LYS A 142 -6.21 11.26 -44.44
N VAL A 143 -6.82 12.35 -44.89
CA VAL A 143 -8.19 12.33 -45.43
C VAL A 143 -8.11 12.21 -46.95
N ASP A 144 -8.81 11.23 -47.49
CA ASP A 144 -9.09 11.09 -48.90
C ASP A 144 -10.55 11.51 -49.13
N GLU A 145 -10.74 12.75 -49.60
CA GLU A 145 -12.06 13.32 -49.82
C GLU A 145 -12.79 12.67 -51.01
N GLU A 146 -12.06 12.18 -52.02
CA GLU A 146 -12.65 11.53 -53.19
C GLU A 146 -13.27 10.18 -52.83
N ARG A 147 -12.59 9.42 -51.95
CA ARG A 147 -13.05 8.10 -51.51
C ARG A 147 -13.90 8.14 -50.25
N GLN A 148 -14.00 9.29 -49.59
CA GLN A 148 -14.58 9.42 -48.25
C GLN A 148 -13.91 8.44 -47.27
N GLU A 149 -12.58 8.39 -47.30
CA GLU A 149 -11.76 7.50 -46.46
C GLU A 149 -10.80 8.31 -45.58
N ILE A 150 -10.62 7.89 -44.33
CA ILE A 150 -9.55 8.40 -43.45
C ILE A 150 -8.56 7.27 -43.23
N SER A 151 -7.34 7.47 -43.74
CA SER A 151 -6.21 6.58 -43.48
C SER A 151 -5.56 6.97 -42.16
N ILE A 152 -5.40 6.03 -41.24
CA ILE A 152 -4.76 6.24 -39.94
C ILE A 152 -3.48 5.42 -39.86
N ALA A 153 -2.36 6.12 -39.69
CA ALA A 153 -1.04 5.53 -39.50
C ALA A 153 -0.66 5.47 -38.01
N ASN A 154 0.33 4.62 -37.71
CA ASN A 154 0.85 4.36 -36.35
C ASN A 154 -0.17 3.80 -35.35
N ALA A 155 -1.23 3.15 -35.83
CA ALA A 155 -2.26 2.54 -34.98
C ALA A 155 -1.96 1.09 -34.58
N ASN A 156 -0.72 0.62 -34.77
CA ASN A 156 -0.35 -0.74 -34.36
C ASN A 156 -0.21 -0.77 -32.82
N PRO A 157 -0.92 -1.68 -32.13
CA PRO A 157 -0.77 -1.84 -30.68
C PRO A 157 0.68 -2.18 -30.34
N GLN A 158 1.14 -1.62 -29.23
CA GLN A 158 2.47 -1.88 -28.69
C GLN A 158 2.38 -2.16 -27.20
N PHE A 159 3.41 -2.83 -26.67
CA PHE A 159 3.60 -2.95 -25.24
C PHE A 159 3.79 -1.55 -24.63
N LEU A 160 3.10 -1.27 -23.53
CA LEU A 160 3.14 0.02 -22.85
C LEU A 160 3.85 -0.09 -21.51
N SER A 161 3.41 -1.03 -20.67
CA SER A 161 3.95 -1.21 -19.33
C SER A 161 3.54 -2.55 -18.71
N PHE A 162 4.21 -2.93 -17.63
CA PHE A 162 3.73 -3.99 -16.73
C PHE A 162 2.95 -3.34 -15.58
N SER A 163 1.74 -3.83 -15.31
CA SER A 163 1.01 -3.51 -14.08
C SER A 163 1.49 -4.34 -12.91
N ARG A 164 1.90 -5.58 -13.20
CA ARG A 164 2.47 -6.52 -12.23
C ARG A 164 3.51 -7.37 -12.94
N ARG A 165 4.62 -7.65 -12.26
CA ARG A 165 5.62 -8.63 -12.70
C ARG A 165 6.19 -9.32 -11.47
N ASN A 166 6.24 -10.64 -11.49
CA ASN A 166 6.74 -11.45 -10.40
C ASN A 166 7.51 -12.66 -10.94
N CYS A 167 8.63 -12.96 -10.32
CA CYS A 167 9.51 -14.06 -10.70
C CYS A 167 9.68 -14.99 -9.49
N VAL A 168 9.09 -16.19 -9.55
CA VAL A 168 9.09 -17.15 -8.45
C VAL A 168 9.77 -18.43 -8.88
N TRP A 169 10.77 -18.87 -8.12
CA TRP A 169 11.37 -20.18 -8.32
C TRP A 169 10.44 -21.26 -7.77
N GLU A 170 9.89 -22.11 -8.65
CA GLU A 170 9.15 -23.31 -8.24
C GLU A 170 10.12 -24.41 -7.81
N ILE A 171 11.23 -24.54 -8.54
CA ILE A 171 12.31 -25.49 -8.26
C ILE A 171 13.62 -24.73 -8.42
N ALA A 172 14.54 -24.86 -7.48
CA ALA A 172 15.90 -24.34 -7.63
C ALA A 172 16.86 -25.17 -6.77
N GLU A 173 17.55 -26.12 -7.40
CA GLU A 173 18.44 -27.04 -6.73
C GLU A 173 19.84 -26.96 -7.33
N ILE A 174 20.84 -27.00 -6.45
CA ILE A 174 22.24 -27.15 -6.82
C ILE A 174 22.73 -28.53 -6.33
N LEU A 175 23.25 -29.30 -7.27
CA LEU A 175 23.64 -30.69 -7.07
C LEU A 175 25.15 -30.80 -7.30
N GLU A 176 25.85 -31.37 -6.34
CA GLU A 176 27.25 -31.75 -6.48
C GLU A 176 27.36 -33.21 -6.87
N TYR A 177 28.17 -33.49 -7.89
CA TYR A 177 28.50 -34.84 -8.30
C TYR A 177 29.50 -35.44 -7.32
N ASN A 178 29.06 -36.45 -6.56
CA ASN A 178 29.92 -37.18 -5.65
C ASN A 178 30.33 -38.52 -6.25
N LYS A 179 31.65 -38.74 -6.36
CA LYS A 179 32.25 -40.03 -6.72
C LYS A 179 32.87 -40.66 -5.46
N PRO A 180 32.10 -41.46 -4.70
CA PRO A 180 32.64 -42.09 -3.51
C PRO A 180 33.69 -43.16 -3.88
N PHE A 181 34.60 -43.45 -2.94
CA PHE A 181 35.64 -44.49 -3.10
C PHE A 181 35.04 -45.91 -3.16
N PHE A 182 33.89 -46.12 -2.52
CA PHE A 182 33.04 -47.31 -2.62
C PHE A 182 31.57 -46.89 -2.79
N GLY A 183 30.84 -47.55 -3.69
CA GLY A 183 29.41 -47.32 -3.94
C GLY A 183 29.09 -46.65 -5.28
N ALA A 184 27.81 -46.38 -5.52
CA ALA A 184 27.33 -45.78 -6.76
C ALA A 184 27.53 -44.26 -6.81
N LYS A 185 27.79 -43.75 -8.01
CA LYS A 185 27.83 -42.31 -8.32
C LYS A 185 26.47 -41.68 -8.00
N ARG A 186 26.45 -40.54 -7.28
CA ARG A 186 25.21 -39.86 -6.90
C ARG A 186 25.35 -38.34 -6.94
N TRP A 187 24.24 -37.68 -7.22
CA TRP A 187 24.07 -36.24 -7.09
C TRP A 187 23.54 -35.95 -5.70
N ASN A 188 24.22 -35.06 -4.96
CA ASN A 188 23.83 -34.68 -3.62
C ASN A 188 23.72 -33.16 -3.50
N THR A 189 22.78 -32.68 -2.69
CA THR A 189 22.75 -31.29 -2.25
C THR A 189 23.91 -31.02 -1.29
N ASN A 190 24.59 -29.89 -1.46
CA ASN A 190 25.66 -29.46 -0.57
C ASN A 190 25.39 -28.03 -0.06
N PRO A 191 25.19 -27.82 1.25
CA PRO A 191 24.93 -26.49 1.82
C PRO A 191 26.03 -25.45 1.53
N LYS A 192 27.26 -25.90 1.27
CA LYS A 192 28.37 -24.99 0.89
C LYS A 192 28.14 -24.31 -0.46
N LEU A 193 27.27 -24.87 -1.29
CA LEU A 193 26.92 -24.35 -2.62
C LEU A 193 25.70 -23.42 -2.57
N ASP A 194 25.06 -23.21 -1.43
CA ASP A 194 23.85 -22.38 -1.32
C ASP A 194 24.09 -20.93 -1.75
N LYS A 195 25.26 -20.38 -1.38
CA LYS A 195 25.66 -19.03 -1.82
C LYS A 195 25.79 -18.94 -3.34
N LEU A 196 26.34 -19.98 -3.96
CA LEU A 196 26.47 -20.05 -5.41
C LEU A 196 25.11 -20.25 -6.08
N ALA A 197 24.23 -21.07 -5.50
CA ALA A 197 22.86 -21.22 -5.97
C ALA A 197 22.11 -19.89 -5.93
N ALA A 198 22.25 -19.10 -4.86
CA ALA A 198 21.66 -17.77 -4.76
C ALA A 198 22.17 -16.82 -5.86
N GLN A 199 23.48 -16.84 -6.13
CA GLN A 199 24.07 -16.04 -7.23
C GLN A 199 23.53 -16.45 -8.59
N ILE A 200 23.45 -17.75 -8.88
CA ILE A 200 22.92 -18.28 -10.15
C ILE A 200 21.43 -17.92 -10.30
N LYS A 201 20.65 -18.08 -9.23
CA LYS A 201 19.22 -17.70 -9.21
C LYS A 201 19.03 -16.23 -9.55
N GLU A 202 19.86 -15.36 -8.97
CA GLU A 202 19.77 -13.92 -9.19
C GLU A 202 20.24 -13.51 -10.58
N GLU A 203 21.33 -14.10 -11.09
CA GLU A 203 21.80 -13.89 -12.46
C GLU A 203 20.70 -14.25 -13.48
N ILE A 204 20.05 -15.40 -13.29
CA ILE A 204 18.97 -15.84 -14.17
C ILE A 204 17.75 -14.92 -14.04
N ARG A 205 17.36 -14.53 -12.82
CA ARG A 205 16.26 -13.60 -12.57
C ARG A 205 16.49 -12.29 -13.31
N MET A 206 17.66 -11.68 -13.14
CA MET A 206 18.05 -10.42 -13.80
C MET A 206 18.08 -10.55 -15.32
N LYS A 207 18.60 -11.67 -15.83
CA LYS A 207 18.59 -11.93 -17.27
C LYS A 207 17.17 -12.03 -17.83
N THR A 208 16.31 -12.78 -17.15
CA THR A 208 14.89 -12.91 -17.53
C THR A 208 14.17 -11.58 -17.46
N GLU A 209 14.40 -10.78 -16.43
CA GLU A 209 13.81 -9.43 -16.35
C GLU A 209 14.22 -8.55 -17.53
N LYS A 210 15.51 -8.54 -17.88
CA LYS A 210 16.02 -7.77 -19.02
C LYS A 210 15.43 -8.24 -20.35
N GLU A 211 15.28 -9.55 -20.53
CA GLU A 211 14.63 -10.11 -21.74
C GLU A 211 13.15 -9.70 -21.83
N THR A 212 12.46 -9.59 -20.71
CA THR A 212 11.03 -9.22 -20.67
C THR A 212 10.77 -7.70 -20.64
N GLU A 213 11.79 -6.86 -20.53
CA GLU A 213 11.64 -5.41 -20.29
C GLU A 213 10.83 -4.70 -21.37
N ASN A 214 11.01 -5.09 -22.64
CA ASN A 214 10.31 -4.52 -23.79
C ASN A 214 9.02 -5.29 -24.16
N GLY A 215 8.52 -6.12 -23.24
CA GLY A 215 7.43 -7.04 -23.48
C GLY A 215 7.94 -8.44 -23.84
N PRO A 216 7.27 -9.52 -23.40
CA PRO A 216 7.66 -10.88 -23.74
C PRO A 216 7.33 -11.18 -25.21
N GLU A 217 8.29 -11.73 -25.94
CA GLU A 217 8.11 -12.15 -27.34
C GLU A 217 6.97 -13.16 -27.48
N GLU A 218 6.77 -13.98 -26.45
CA GLU A 218 5.71 -14.98 -26.34
C GLU A 218 4.31 -14.38 -26.39
N LEU A 219 4.15 -13.07 -26.22
CA LEU A 219 2.87 -12.36 -26.30
C LEU A 219 2.64 -11.58 -27.59
N ASN A 220 3.54 -11.66 -28.58
CA ASN A 220 3.36 -11.00 -29.86
C ASN A 220 2.05 -11.40 -30.57
N TRP A 221 1.52 -12.60 -30.29
CA TRP A 221 0.24 -13.06 -30.83
C TRP A 221 -0.96 -12.21 -30.37
N VAL A 222 -0.88 -11.57 -29.20
CA VAL A 222 -1.97 -10.73 -28.66
C VAL A 222 -2.11 -9.42 -29.44
N LEU A 223 -1.08 -8.99 -30.15
CA LEU A 223 -1.13 -7.76 -30.96
C LEU A 223 -2.18 -7.82 -32.09
N TRP A 224 -2.43 -9.00 -32.64
CA TRP A 224 -3.41 -9.17 -33.72
C TRP A 224 -4.87 -8.91 -33.29
N PRO A 225 -5.41 -9.55 -32.23
CA PRO A 225 -6.76 -9.24 -31.76
C PRO A 225 -6.88 -7.79 -31.27
N LEU A 226 -5.80 -7.24 -30.69
CA LEU A 226 -5.76 -5.84 -30.28
C LEU A 226 -5.90 -4.87 -31.45
N ARG A 227 -5.23 -5.15 -32.57
CA ARG A 227 -5.29 -4.30 -33.75
C ARG A 227 -6.72 -4.14 -34.27
N LYS A 228 -7.49 -5.24 -34.29
CA LYS A 228 -8.91 -5.20 -34.65
C LYS A 228 -9.74 -4.35 -33.69
N HIS A 229 -9.47 -4.47 -32.39
CA HIS A 229 -10.18 -3.67 -31.38
C HIS A 229 -9.88 -2.17 -31.53
N VAL A 230 -8.62 -1.82 -31.79
CA VAL A 230 -8.21 -0.44 -32.09
C VAL A 230 -8.90 0.08 -33.35
N GLU A 231 -8.93 -0.72 -34.42
CA GLU A 231 -9.62 -0.36 -35.67
C GLU A 231 -11.10 -0.04 -35.43
N MET A 232 -11.81 -0.92 -34.70
CA MET A 232 -13.21 -0.70 -34.33
C MET A 232 -13.39 0.57 -33.47
N ALA A 233 -12.51 0.81 -32.51
CA ALA A 233 -12.59 2.01 -31.66
C ALA A 233 -12.39 3.29 -32.48
N LEU A 234 -11.42 3.30 -33.40
CA LEU A 234 -11.19 4.42 -34.30
C LEU A 234 -12.36 4.62 -35.26
N GLU A 235 -12.96 3.55 -35.77
CA GLU A 235 -14.15 3.61 -36.60
C GLU A 235 -15.35 4.19 -35.86
N LEU A 236 -15.56 3.83 -34.58
CA LEU A 236 -16.62 4.42 -33.76
C LEU A 236 -16.41 5.92 -33.51
N ILE A 237 -15.17 6.34 -33.28
CA ILE A 237 -14.85 7.75 -32.94
C ILE A 237 -14.87 8.63 -34.20
N LEU A 238 -14.27 8.16 -35.30
CA LEU A 238 -14.00 8.97 -36.49
C LEU A 238 -14.97 8.68 -37.65
N GLY A 239 -15.51 7.46 -37.72
CA GLY A 239 -16.46 7.04 -38.76
C GLY A 239 -17.85 7.66 -38.63
N ALA A 240 -18.18 8.25 -37.47
CA ALA A 240 -19.43 9.01 -37.27
C ALA A 240 -19.61 10.17 -38.26
N LYS A 241 -18.55 10.62 -38.94
CA LYS A 241 -18.59 11.65 -39.99
C LYS A 241 -18.86 11.10 -41.41
N GLY A 242 -19.21 9.82 -41.56
CA GLY A 242 -19.49 9.21 -42.86
C GLY A 242 -18.26 8.75 -43.63
N TYR A 243 -17.06 8.87 -43.04
CA TYR A 243 -15.82 8.39 -43.60
C TYR A 243 -15.56 6.94 -43.19
N LYS A 244 -15.08 6.12 -44.12
CA LYS A 244 -14.54 4.80 -43.78
C LYS A 244 -13.13 4.93 -43.22
N ILE A 245 -12.83 4.21 -42.15
CA ILE A 245 -11.48 4.22 -41.56
C ILE A 245 -10.66 3.07 -42.14
N ARG A 246 -9.40 3.34 -42.47
CA ARG A 246 -8.43 2.32 -42.88
C ARG A 246 -7.14 2.50 -42.11
N LEU A 247 -6.65 1.44 -41.46
CA LEU A 247 -5.33 1.45 -40.84
C LEU A 247 -4.25 1.23 -41.91
N THR A 248 -3.26 2.12 -41.99
CA THR A 248 -2.14 2.05 -42.93
C THR A 248 -0.80 2.07 -42.19
N GLU A 249 0.23 1.57 -42.85
CA GLU A 249 1.61 1.85 -42.42
C GLU A 249 2.01 3.26 -42.88
N LEU A 250 2.97 3.86 -42.19
CA LEU A 250 3.43 5.20 -42.51
C LEU A 250 4.15 5.18 -43.87
N ASP A 251 3.51 5.75 -44.89
CA ASP A 251 4.08 5.95 -46.22
C ASP A 251 4.57 7.41 -46.43
N SER A 252 5.13 7.71 -47.60
CA SER A 252 5.65 9.05 -47.94
C SER A 252 4.57 10.13 -48.15
N GLY A 253 3.31 9.85 -47.82
CA GLY A 253 2.19 10.77 -47.93
C GLY A 253 2.18 11.89 -46.89
N ASP A 254 1.37 12.91 -47.15
CA ASP A 254 1.14 14.04 -46.26
C ASP A 254 0.18 13.65 -45.12
N TYR A 255 0.73 12.98 -44.09
CA TYR A 255 0.01 12.61 -42.87
C TYR A 255 0.07 13.73 -41.84
N LYS A 256 -1.08 14.10 -41.28
CA LYS A 256 -1.19 15.11 -40.22
C LYS A 256 -1.31 14.44 -38.84
N PRO A 257 -0.69 15.00 -37.78
CA PRO A 257 -0.87 14.46 -36.44
C PRO A 257 -2.33 14.60 -36.00
N LEU A 258 -2.86 13.58 -35.32
CA LEU A 258 -4.23 13.64 -34.78
C LEU A 258 -4.35 14.71 -33.67
N ASN A 259 -3.25 14.94 -32.93
CA ASN A 259 -3.11 16.02 -31.97
C ASN A 259 -1.89 16.90 -32.33
N PRO A 260 -2.09 18.10 -32.90
CA PRO A 260 -0.99 18.97 -33.33
C PRO A 260 -0.15 19.52 -32.17
N HIS A 261 -0.67 19.54 -30.93
CA HIS A 261 0.07 20.00 -29.75
C HIS A 261 0.96 18.90 -29.12
N ALA A 262 0.83 17.65 -29.56
CA ALA A 262 1.60 16.55 -28.98
C ALA A 262 3.09 16.56 -29.41
N GLU A 263 3.42 17.15 -30.57
CA GLU A 263 4.79 17.19 -31.10
C GLU A 263 5.69 18.23 -30.40
N GLU A 264 5.12 19.17 -29.62
CA GLU A 264 5.86 20.25 -28.96
C GLU A 264 6.41 19.89 -27.56
N THR A 265 6.09 18.70 -27.03
CA THR A 265 6.57 18.31 -25.70
C THR A 265 8.04 17.87 -25.78
N PRO A 266 9.01 18.61 -25.20
CA PRO A 266 10.41 18.23 -25.28
C PRO A 266 10.63 16.92 -24.52
N ARG A 267 11.19 15.91 -25.18
CA ARG A 267 11.81 14.80 -24.45
C ARG A 267 12.94 15.39 -23.62
N LEU A 268 12.76 15.47 -22.31
CA LEU A 268 13.85 15.81 -21.39
C LEU A 268 14.97 14.79 -21.65
N LYS A 269 16.08 15.31 -22.16
CA LYS A 269 17.30 14.55 -22.42
C LYS A 269 17.63 13.75 -21.16
N GLU A 270 17.85 12.45 -21.34
CA GLU A 270 18.53 11.61 -20.37
C GLU A 270 19.86 12.30 -20.02
N SER A 271 19.86 12.99 -18.88
CA SER A 271 21.08 13.55 -18.32
C SER A 271 21.90 12.39 -17.81
N ASN A 272 22.91 12.01 -18.61
CA ASN A 272 24.10 11.29 -18.17
C ASN A 272 24.45 11.72 -16.74
N ARG A 273 24.35 10.79 -15.78
CA ARG A 273 25.15 10.83 -14.57
C ARG A 273 26.23 9.76 -14.69
N GLN A 274 27.26 10.13 -15.43
CA GLN A 274 28.62 9.75 -15.05
C GLN A 274 28.97 10.58 -13.81
N THR A 275 29.21 9.92 -12.69
CA THR A 275 30.07 10.38 -11.59
C THR A 275 30.34 9.14 -10.74
N THR A 276 31.48 8.48 -10.99
CA THR A 276 32.70 8.44 -10.16
C THR A 276 32.63 7.41 -9.05
#